data_AF-A0A9N8DBS4-F1
#
_entry.id   AF-A0A9N8DBS4-F1
#
_cell.length_a   1.000
_cell.length_b   1.000
_cell.length_c   1.000
_cell.angle_alpha   90.00
_cell.angle_beta   90.00
_cell.angle_gamma   90.00
#
_symmetry.space_group_name_H-M   'P 1'
#
loop_
_entity.id
_entity.type
_entity.pdbx_description
1 polymer ?
#
loop_
_entity_poly.entity_id
_entity_poly.type
_entity_poly.pdbx_seq_one_letter_code
_entity_poly.pdbx_strand_id
1 'polypeptide(L)'
;MLSFDATLDINQAMVTCESIAALSADDFVLDEAMEKFQEYGFIIIRCAPGKDVTNAEIKQNVLDLKPLFGNPAYHIRADKDGVCPVGTFQAVDSAKMAEYKSKMGEAKSQTNDEFEPHTDSSFQQRSDEFLSLTCYNPSTDGGESYVVSGAAIYEHVKAVLTPH
;
A
#
# COMPACT_ATOMS: atom_id res chain seq x y z
N MET A 1 -3.23 1.20 18.36
CA MET A 1 -2.07 1.32 17.49
C MET A 1 -0.84 1.62 18.33
N LEU A 2 0.11 0.69 18.34
CA LEU A 2 1.41 0.86 18.97
C LEU A 2 2.27 1.79 18.11
N SER A 3 3.05 2.62 18.80
CA SER A 3 4.19 3.31 18.19
C SER A 3 5.25 2.27 17.82
N PHE A 4 5.86 2.40 16.65
CA PHE A 4 7.00 1.60 16.22
C PHE A 4 8.12 2.51 15.70
N ASP A 5 9.36 2.02 15.78
CA ASP A 5 10.54 2.68 15.24
C ASP A 5 11.35 1.70 14.37
N ALA A 6 12.59 2.08 14.02
CA ALA A 6 13.47 1.28 13.18
C ALA A 6 13.89 -0.07 13.78
N THR A 7 13.54 -0.36 15.04
CA THR A 7 13.82 -1.64 15.71
C THR A 7 12.72 -2.68 15.56
N LEU A 8 11.57 -2.32 14.97
CA LEU A 8 10.48 -3.26 14.71
C LEU A 8 10.97 -4.42 13.81
N ASP A 9 10.83 -5.65 14.30
CA ASP A 9 10.96 -6.83 13.44
C ASP A 9 9.74 -6.92 12.53
N ILE A 10 9.96 -6.66 11.24
CA ILE A 10 8.90 -6.59 10.23
C ILE A 10 8.11 -7.89 10.09
N ASN A 11 8.67 -9.03 10.53
CA ASN A 11 7.95 -10.30 10.54
C ASN A 11 6.77 -10.31 11.53
N GLN A 12 6.82 -9.46 12.57
CA GLN A 12 5.71 -9.32 13.53
C GLN A 12 4.46 -8.73 12.87
N ALA A 13 4.63 -7.88 11.85
CA ALA A 13 3.54 -7.28 11.07
C ALA A 13 3.19 -8.07 9.79
N MET A 14 3.64 -9.33 9.68
CA MET A 14 3.44 -10.16 8.48
C MET A 14 2.51 -11.36 8.74
N VAL A 15 1.70 -11.69 7.74
CA VAL A 15 0.98 -12.97 7.61
C VAL A 15 1.32 -13.62 6.27
N THR A 16 1.26 -14.95 6.21
CA THR A 16 1.46 -15.70 4.97
C THR A 16 0.19 -16.47 4.63
N CYS A 17 -0.25 -16.38 3.38
CA CYS A 17 -1.42 -17.11 2.86
C CYS A 17 -1.17 -17.58 1.43
N GLU A 18 -2.02 -18.43 0.87
CA GLU A 18 -1.89 -18.85 -0.54
C GLU A 18 -2.28 -17.73 -1.52
N SER A 19 -3.33 -16.97 -1.20
CA SER A 19 -3.85 -15.85 -1.98
C SER A 19 -4.69 -14.93 -1.10
N ILE A 20 -5.05 -13.74 -1.60
CA ILE A 20 -6.00 -12.86 -0.91
C ILE A 20 -7.38 -13.52 -0.78
N ALA A 21 -7.84 -14.20 -1.81
CA ALA A 21 -9.09 -14.96 -1.74
C ALA A 21 -9.06 -16.05 -0.66
N ALA A 22 -7.92 -16.74 -0.50
CA ALA A 22 -7.72 -17.73 0.56
C ALA A 22 -7.64 -17.09 1.95
N LEU A 23 -6.99 -15.93 2.08
CA LEU A 23 -6.98 -15.15 3.31
C LEU A 23 -8.41 -14.81 3.77
N SER A 24 -9.25 -14.29 2.87
CA SER A 24 -10.63 -13.94 3.21
C SER A 24 -11.53 -15.13 3.49
N ALA A 25 -11.14 -16.34 3.09
CA ALA A 25 -11.90 -17.56 3.31
C ALA A 25 -11.47 -18.33 4.58
N ASP A 26 -10.36 -17.93 5.20
CA ASP A 26 -9.82 -18.53 6.42
C ASP A 26 -9.94 -17.54 7.58
N ASP A 27 -10.97 -17.70 8.41
CA ASP A 27 -11.26 -16.82 9.55
C ASP A 27 -10.07 -16.69 10.51
N PHE A 28 -9.29 -17.76 10.71
CA PHE A 28 -8.16 -17.73 11.64
C PHE A 28 -7.01 -16.86 11.10
N VAL A 29 -6.65 -17.04 9.84
CA VAL A 29 -5.58 -16.24 9.20
C VAL A 29 -6.04 -14.80 9.00
N LEU A 30 -7.32 -14.58 8.71
CA LEU A 30 -7.91 -13.26 8.62
C LEU A 30 -7.89 -12.52 9.97
N ASP A 31 -8.27 -13.17 11.06
CA ASP A 31 -8.23 -12.59 12.40
C ASP A 31 -6.79 -12.22 12.78
N GLU A 32 -5.82 -13.11 12.54
CA GLU A 32 -4.39 -12.80 12.75
C GLU A 32 -3.95 -11.56 11.94
N ALA A 33 -4.42 -11.46 10.69
CA ALA A 33 -4.12 -10.33 9.83
C ALA A 33 -4.72 -9.02 10.38
N MET A 34 -5.97 -9.06 10.85
CA MET A 34 -6.63 -7.88 11.40
C MET A 34 -6.05 -7.47 12.76
N GLU A 35 -5.60 -8.41 13.58
CA GLU A 35 -4.90 -8.12 14.83
C GLU A 35 -3.61 -7.35 14.59
N LYS A 36 -2.74 -7.84 13.69
CA LYS A 36 -1.50 -7.15 13.32
C LYS A 36 -1.76 -5.76 12.74
N PHE A 37 -2.78 -5.64 11.87
CA PHE A 37 -3.16 -4.35 11.29
C PHE A 37 -3.61 -3.35 12.37
N GLN A 38 -4.42 -3.78 13.35
CA GLN A 38 -4.85 -2.92 14.46
C GLN A 38 -3.71 -2.56 15.42
N GLU A 39 -2.77 -3.48 15.61
CA GLU A 39 -1.60 -3.30 16.44
C GLU A 39 -0.66 -2.25 15.84
N TYR A 40 -0.22 -2.43 14.59
CA TYR A 40 0.82 -1.59 13.98
C TYR A 40 0.29 -0.47 13.08
N GLY A 41 -0.97 -0.51 12.67
CA GLY A 41 -1.54 0.40 11.67
C GLY A 41 -1.19 0.04 10.21
N PHE A 42 -0.48 -1.07 10.01
CA PHE A 42 -0.20 -1.65 8.71
C PHE A 42 -0.04 -3.17 8.85
N ILE A 43 -0.12 -3.88 7.72
CA ILE A 43 0.15 -5.31 7.64
C ILE A 43 0.81 -5.64 6.31
N ILE A 44 1.69 -6.65 6.32
CA ILE A 44 2.26 -7.26 5.12
C ILE A 44 1.61 -8.63 4.91
N ILE A 45 0.87 -8.76 3.82
CA ILE A 45 0.31 -10.05 3.39
C ILE A 45 1.24 -10.66 2.35
N ARG A 46 1.93 -11.73 2.71
CA ARG A 46 2.78 -12.48 1.79
C ARG A 46 1.99 -13.64 1.20
N CYS A 47 1.60 -13.52 -0.07
CA CYS A 47 1.08 -14.65 -0.81
C CYS A 47 2.22 -15.65 -1.10
N ALA A 48 1.94 -16.95 -0.99
CA ALA A 48 2.93 -18.00 -1.19
C ALA A 48 3.60 -17.86 -2.57
N PRO A 49 4.95 -17.82 -2.64
CA PRO A 49 5.66 -17.63 -3.89
C PRO A 49 5.54 -18.85 -4.82
N GLY A 50 5.70 -18.66 -6.12
CA GLY A 50 5.95 -19.75 -7.07
C GLY A 50 4.91 -19.96 -8.18
N LYS A 51 3.94 -19.06 -8.34
CA LYS A 51 3.04 -19.06 -9.50
C LYS A 51 3.25 -17.80 -10.32
N ASP A 52 3.48 -17.95 -11.62
CA ASP A 52 3.33 -16.84 -12.57
C ASP A 52 1.86 -16.39 -12.52
N VAL A 53 1.61 -15.14 -12.11
CA VAL A 53 0.25 -14.59 -12.05
C VAL A 53 0.04 -13.54 -13.15
N THR A 54 -1.14 -13.58 -13.76
CA THR A 54 -1.49 -12.62 -14.81
C THR A 54 -1.82 -11.24 -14.22
N ASN A 55 -1.77 -10.20 -15.05
CA ASN A 55 -2.27 -8.86 -14.68
C ASN A 55 -3.73 -8.89 -14.20
N ALA A 56 -4.54 -9.80 -14.73
CA ALA A 56 -5.92 -9.98 -14.30
C ALA A 56 -6.01 -10.58 -12.88
N GLU A 57 -5.18 -11.58 -12.56
CA GLU A 57 -5.11 -12.16 -11.21
C GLU A 57 -4.59 -11.16 -10.18
N ILE A 58 -3.58 -10.35 -10.52
CA ILE A 58 -3.07 -9.29 -9.63
C ILE A 58 -4.16 -8.27 -9.33
N LYS A 59 -4.87 -7.82 -10.37
CA LYS A 59 -5.99 -6.90 -10.20
C LYS A 59 -7.08 -7.54 -9.34
N GLN A 60 -7.41 -8.81 -9.58
CA GLN A 60 -8.41 -9.51 -8.80
C GLN A 60 -8.03 -9.59 -7.31
N ASN A 61 -6.77 -9.89 -6.98
CA ASN A 61 -6.29 -9.88 -5.59
C ASN A 61 -6.53 -8.53 -4.89
N VAL A 62 -6.33 -7.40 -5.59
CA VAL A 62 -6.64 -6.06 -5.03
C VAL A 62 -8.14 -5.89 -4.82
N LEU A 63 -8.96 -6.37 -5.75
CA LEU A 63 -10.43 -6.28 -5.64
C LEU A 63 -11.00 -7.20 -4.56
N ASP A 64 -10.32 -8.31 -4.26
CA ASP A 64 -10.70 -9.26 -3.20
C ASP A 64 -10.47 -8.69 -1.80
N LEU A 65 -9.76 -7.55 -1.66
CA LEU A 65 -9.64 -6.81 -0.40
C LEU A 65 -10.88 -5.97 -0.07
N LYS A 66 -11.79 -5.74 -1.04
CA LYS A 66 -12.99 -4.88 -0.84
C LYS A 66 -13.90 -5.32 0.31
N PRO A 67 -14.17 -6.62 0.53
CA PRO A 67 -14.98 -7.05 1.67
C PRO A 67 -14.37 -6.69 3.02
N LEU A 68 -13.03 -6.54 3.09
CA LEU A 68 -12.29 -6.25 4.31
C LEU A 68 -12.16 -4.73 4.57
N PHE A 69 -11.81 -3.97 3.54
CA PHE A 69 -11.45 -2.55 3.67
C PHE A 69 -12.41 -1.57 3.00
N GLY A 70 -13.50 -2.09 2.40
CA GLY A 70 -14.53 -1.27 1.76
C GLY A 70 -14.26 -0.98 0.28
N ASN A 71 -14.93 0.06 -0.23
CA ASN A 71 -14.86 0.41 -1.65
C ASN A 71 -13.64 1.30 -1.93
N PRO A 72 -12.95 1.12 -3.07
CA PRO A 72 -11.87 2.01 -3.48
C PRO A 72 -12.36 3.44 -3.63
N ALA A 73 -11.57 4.39 -3.13
CA ALA A 73 -11.80 5.80 -3.37
C ALA A 73 -11.55 6.16 -4.83
N TYR A 74 -12.20 7.24 -5.29
CA TYR A 74 -11.95 7.76 -6.64
C TYR A 74 -10.53 8.32 -6.73
N HIS A 75 -9.81 7.91 -7.77
CA HIS A 75 -8.52 8.48 -8.10
C HIS A 75 -8.43 8.67 -9.63
N ILE A 76 -7.98 9.82 -10.09
CA ILE A 76 -7.95 10.18 -11.53
C ILE A 76 -7.07 9.24 -12.39
N ARG A 77 -6.05 8.63 -11.78
CA ARG A 77 -5.19 7.60 -12.42
C ARG A 77 -5.73 6.17 -12.28
N ALA A 78 -6.76 5.95 -11.46
CA ALA A 78 -7.34 4.62 -11.30
C ALA A 78 -8.26 4.29 -12.48
N ASP A 79 -8.41 2.99 -12.74
CA ASP A 79 -9.41 2.51 -13.68
C ASP A 79 -10.83 2.50 -13.05
N LYS A 80 -11.81 2.00 -13.81
CA LYS A 80 -13.22 1.94 -13.39
C LYS A 80 -13.46 1.15 -12.10
N ASP A 81 -12.53 0.28 -11.73
CA ASP A 81 -12.65 -0.58 -10.55
C ASP A 81 -11.89 -0.01 -9.34
N GLY A 82 -11.25 1.16 -9.51
CA GLY A 82 -10.50 1.86 -8.47
C GLY A 82 -9.04 1.43 -8.35
N VAL A 83 -8.50 0.70 -9.34
CA VAL A 83 -7.12 0.19 -9.31
C VAL A 83 -6.20 1.10 -10.10
N CYS A 84 -5.11 1.55 -9.48
CA CYS A 84 -4.08 2.37 -10.12
C CYS A 84 -2.77 1.57 -10.26
N PRO A 85 -2.27 1.31 -11.47
CA PRO A 85 -0.95 0.72 -11.63
C PRO A 85 0.14 1.72 -11.21
N VAL A 86 1.19 1.21 -10.56
CA VAL A 86 2.42 1.95 -10.21
C VAL A 86 3.58 1.25 -10.91
N GLY A 87 4.35 1.98 -11.70
CA GLY A 87 5.45 1.42 -12.48
C GLY A 87 5.96 2.35 -13.58
N THR A 88 7.09 1.99 -14.18
CA THR A 88 7.74 2.77 -15.24
C THR A 88 6.96 2.70 -16.56
N PHE A 89 7.17 3.72 -17.40
CA PHE A 89 6.43 4.06 -18.62
C PHE A 89 6.22 2.95 -19.69
N GLN A 90 6.79 1.76 -19.52
CA GLN A 90 6.67 0.66 -20.48
C GLN A 90 5.58 -0.36 -20.13
N ALA A 91 5.06 -0.37 -18.89
CA ALA A 91 4.15 -1.42 -18.40
C ALA A 91 2.64 -1.06 -18.47
N VAL A 92 2.30 0.19 -18.76
CA VAL A 92 0.91 0.70 -18.77
C VAL A 92 0.52 1.07 -20.20
N ASP A 93 -0.69 0.72 -20.62
CA ASP A 93 -1.25 1.01 -21.95
C ASP A 93 -0.86 2.40 -22.47
N SER A 94 -0.04 2.40 -23.54
CA SER A 94 0.56 3.60 -24.13
C SER A 94 -0.44 4.71 -24.49
N ALA A 95 -1.70 4.37 -24.79
CA ALA A 95 -2.74 5.34 -25.13
C ALA A 95 -3.25 6.09 -23.89
N LYS A 96 -3.55 5.37 -22.80
CA LYS A 96 -3.88 5.99 -21.51
C LYS A 96 -2.70 6.77 -20.95
N MET A 97 -1.47 6.35 -21.28
CA MET A 97 -0.27 7.05 -20.84
C MET A 97 -0.09 8.42 -21.48
N ALA A 98 -0.35 8.56 -22.78
CA ALA A 98 -0.34 9.85 -23.44
C ALA A 98 -1.40 10.80 -22.85
N GLU A 99 -2.58 10.25 -22.52
CA GLU A 99 -3.64 11.00 -21.86
C GLU A 99 -3.20 11.52 -20.47
N TYR A 100 -2.62 10.66 -19.63
CA TYR A 100 -2.15 11.06 -18.30
C TYR A 100 -1.05 12.12 -18.36
N LYS A 101 -0.03 11.93 -19.21
CA LYS A 101 1.04 12.93 -19.40
C LYS A 101 0.48 14.28 -19.84
N SER A 102 -0.47 14.29 -20.77
CA SER A 102 -1.05 15.53 -21.28
C SER A 102 -1.87 16.31 -20.23
N LYS A 103 -2.47 15.61 -19.26
CA LYS A 103 -3.34 16.21 -18.23
C LYS A 103 -2.58 16.63 -16.96
N MET A 104 -1.53 15.89 -16.59
CA MET A 104 -0.92 15.96 -15.26
C MET A 104 0.59 16.22 -15.28
N GLY A 105 1.21 16.24 -16.47
CA GLY A 105 2.68 16.15 -16.58
C GLY A 105 3.19 14.74 -16.28
N GLU A 106 4.50 14.57 -16.17
CA GLU A 106 5.09 13.31 -15.71
C GLU A 106 4.91 13.18 -14.19
N ALA A 107 4.06 12.25 -13.77
CA ALA A 107 3.87 11.98 -12.34
C ALA A 107 5.12 11.28 -11.78
N LYS A 108 5.64 11.73 -10.62
CA LYS A 108 6.78 11.07 -9.93
C LYS A 108 6.61 9.55 -9.81
N SER A 109 5.36 9.07 -9.71
CA SER A 109 5.00 7.63 -9.59
C SER A 109 5.33 6.79 -10.82
N GLN A 110 5.74 7.48 -11.88
CA GLN A 110 6.09 6.92 -13.19
C GLN A 110 7.59 7.12 -13.47
N THR A 111 8.32 7.69 -12.51
CA THR A 111 9.77 7.92 -12.56
C THR A 111 10.47 7.01 -11.54
N ASN A 112 11.79 6.93 -11.62
CA ASN A 112 12.61 6.26 -10.60
C ASN A 112 13.04 7.23 -9.48
N ASP A 113 12.48 8.44 -9.45
CA ASP A 113 12.82 9.43 -8.44
C ASP A 113 12.24 9.04 -7.09
N GLU A 114 12.99 9.35 -6.03
CA GLU A 114 12.53 9.13 -4.67
C GLU A 114 11.28 9.96 -4.37
N PHE A 115 10.31 9.30 -3.72
CA PHE A 115 9.13 9.95 -3.20
C PHE A 115 9.41 10.56 -1.84
N GLU A 116 9.09 11.84 -1.71
CA GLU A 116 9.11 12.50 -0.41
C GLU A 116 8.09 11.82 0.53
N PRO A 117 8.40 11.72 1.84
CA PRO A 117 7.45 11.21 2.82
C PRO A 117 6.13 11.98 2.77
N HIS A 118 5.01 11.26 2.67
CA HIS A 118 3.68 11.84 2.61
C HIS A 118 2.63 10.90 3.20
N THR A 119 1.44 11.46 3.45
CA THR A 119 0.22 10.69 3.70
C THR A 119 -0.71 10.91 2.52
N ASP A 120 -1.16 9.81 1.91
CA ASP A 120 -2.08 9.85 0.78
C ASP A 120 -3.36 10.61 1.10
N SER A 121 -3.85 11.36 0.11
CA SER A 121 -5.08 12.16 0.19
C SER A 121 -5.15 13.15 1.36
N SER A 122 -4.02 13.51 2.00
CA SER A 122 -3.95 14.49 3.10
C SER A 122 -4.50 15.88 2.76
N PHE A 123 -4.57 16.23 1.48
CA PHE A 123 -5.16 17.50 1.01
C PHE A 123 -6.66 17.42 0.66
N GLN A 124 -7.28 16.24 0.77
CA GLN A 124 -8.71 16.06 0.47
C GLN A 124 -9.58 16.36 1.70
N GLN A 125 -10.83 16.80 1.48
CA GLN A 125 -11.80 17.03 2.57
C GLN A 125 -12.23 15.73 3.27
N ARG A 126 -12.18 14.61 2.56
CA ARG A 126 -12.39 13.27 3.10
C ARG A 126 -11.09 12.51 2.91
N SER A 127 -10.49 12.09 4.02
CA SER A 127 -9.33 11.22 3.98
C SER A 127 -9.77 9.82 3.58
N ASP A 128 -8.97 9.17 2.75
CA ASP A 128 -9.05 7.73 2.59
C ASP A 128 -8.64 7.07 3.91
N GLU A 129 -9.36 6.03 4.33
CA GLU A 129 -9.07 5.36 5.61
C GLU A 129 -7.95 4.33 5.48
N PHE A 130 -7.79 3.74 4.29
CA PHE A 130 -6.86 2.66 4.01
C PHE A 130 -6.19 2.80 2.65
N LEU A 131 -4.92 2.40 2.58
CA LEU A 131 -4.16 2.21 1.35
C LEU A 131 -3.77 0.73 1.25
N SER A 132 -3.94 0.13 0.07
CA SER A 132 -3.36 -1.17 -0.25
C SER A 132 -2.36 -1.03 -1.40
N LEU A 133 -1.19 -1.65 -1.24
CA LEU A 133 -0.15 -1.73 -2.26
C LEU A 133 0.15 -3.20 -2.51
N THR A 134 0.15 -3.61 -3.78
CA THR A 134 0.51 -4.97 -4.19
C THR A 134 1.77 -4.92 -5.05
N CYS A 135 2.86 -5.49 -4.54
CA CYS A 135 4.08 -5.70 -5.32
C CYS A 135 3.96 -7.00 -6.11
N TYR A 136 4.01 -6.91 -7.43
CA TYR A 136 4.03 -8.08 -8.31
C TYR A 136 5.42 -8.34 -8.91
N ASN A 137 6.04 -7.30 -9.46
CA ASN A 137 7.38 -7.38 -10.02
C ASN A 137 8.34 -6.60 -9.11
N PRO A 138 9.03 -7.27 -8.16
CA PRO A 138 9.98 -6.58 -7.30
C PRO A 138 11.14 -6.05 -8.13
N SER A 139 11.64 -4.86 -7.79
CA SER A 139 12.86 -4.36 -8.40
C SER A 139 14.05 -5.23 -8.00
N THR A 140 15.06 -5.31 -8.87
CA THR A 140 16.34 -5.95 -8.53
C THR A 140 17.24 -5.05 -7.67
N ASP A 141 17.00 -3.74 -7.72
CA ASP A 141 17.71 -2.71 -6.96
C ASP A 141 16.75 -1.57 -6.60
N GLY A 142 16.75 -1.17 -5.33
CA GLY A 142 15.77 -0.24 -4.77
C GLY A 142 14.32 -0.76 -4.77
N GLY A 143 13.35 0.17 -4.79
CA GLY A 143 11.92 -0.15 -4.83
C GLY A 143 11.29 -0.43 -3.47
N GLU A 144 12.00 -0.14 -2.39
CA GLU A 144 11.50 -0.22 -1.03
C GLU A 144 10.44 0.85 -0.77
N SER A 145 9.50 0.53 0.12
CA SER A 145 8.58 1.50 0.69
C SER A 145 8.91 1.68 2.17
N TYR A 146 8.99 2.93 2.61
CA TYR A 146 9.21 3.27 4.00
C TYR A 146 7.88 3.64 4.66
N VAL A 147 7.60 3.03 5.81
CA VAL A 147 6.45 3.38 6.64
C VAL A 147 6.97 4.03 7.91
N VAL A 148 6.43 5.20 8.26
CA VAL A 148 6.86 5.99 9.41
C VAL A 148 5.69 6.16 10.37
N SER A 149 5.90 5.82 11.64
CA SER A 149 4.89 6.00 12.68
C SER A 149 4.80 7.47 13.12
N GLY A 150 3.72 8.16 12.73
CA GLY A 150 3.44 9.51 13.22
C GLY A 150 3.24 9.55 14.75
N ALA A 151 2.71 8.48 15.33
CA ALA A 151 2.57 8.33 16.78
C ALA A 151 3.94 8.28 17.48
N ALA A 152 4.91 7.54 16.92
CA ALA A 152 6.27 7.48 17.44
C ALA A 152 6.94 8.86 17.41
N ILE A 153 6.79 9.58 16.29
CA ILE A 153 7.30 10.95 16.16
C ILE A 153 6.67 11.85 17.22
N TYR A 154 5.35 11.80 17.38
CA TYR A 154 4.64 12.62 18.35
C TYR A 154 5.10 12.36 19.79
N GLU A 155 5.18 11.10 20.21
CA GLU A 155 5.63 10.74 21.56
C GLU A 155 7.09 11.14 21.80
N HIS A 156 7.96 10.96 20.80
CA HIS A 156 9.34 11.44 20.89
C HIS A 156 9.39 12.95 21.09
N VAL A 157 8.71 13.71 20.22
CA VAL A 157 8.66 15.18 20.27
C VAL A 157 8.11 15.67 21.60
N LYS A 158 7.04 15.06 22.12
CA LYS A 158 6.46 15.39 23.42
C LYS A 158 7.44 15.17 24.58
N ALA A 159 8.26 14.13 24.53
CA ALA A 159 9.27 13.85 25.56
C ALA A 159 10.45 14.85 25.50
N VAL A 160 10.89 15.24 24.30
CA VAL A 160 12.04 16.14 24.14
C VAL A 160 11.69 17.62 24.19
N LEU A 161 10.47 18.02 23.78
CA LEU A 161 10.00 19.41 23.78
C LEU A 161 9.21 19.79 25.03
N THR A 162 9.53 19.20 26.19
CA THR A 162 8.89 19.60 27.45
C THR A 162 9.08 21.11 27.65
N PRO A 163 8.01 21.93 27.72
CA PRO A 163 8.15 23.37 27.85
C PRO A 163 8.85 23.69 29.18
N HIS A 164 9.90 24.52 29.11
CA HIS A 164 10.43 25.20 30.29
C HIS A 164 9.44 26.25 30.80
#